data_AF-K9GR03-F1
#
_entry.id   AF-K9GR03-F1
#
_cell.length_a   1.000
_cell.length_b   1.000
_cell.length_c   1.000
_cell.angle_alpha   90.00
_cell.angle_beta   90.00
_cell.angle_gamma   90.00
#
_symmetry.space_group_name_H-M   'P 1'
#
loop_
_entity.id
_entity.type
_entity.pdbx_description
1 polymer ?
#
loop_
_entity_poly.entity_id
_entity_poly.type
_entity_poly.pdbx_seq_one_letter_code
_entity_poly.pdbx_strand_id
1 'polypeptide(L)'
;MMRSDFKQIDASTTWREHMLGELDSWRSQLRLLSDIASKSYTSDRWVGMAYNYTILLLHQPTKENVYTGFGDRSVPACVQIAMTFRTFQKDRQTAQLWPGLLSQVAVGITLLYCFWATPPQYQTVAYRSREVPGALRACSTALAILAERWVQAEPLRDVFDVLAKEVPLHGTAEEDLPPRRISAESASYIQAQMPLLTSIIIHRGVLRMIREMATEDFPRSLDEEFHHRLPASHDRTMLGSLGSHMCSDECPFFHEPTHPGSKAGVGTQTFSPLENEIGSAYGVDDETLMYPLFFGSAEF
;
A
#
# COMPACT_ATOMS: atom_id res chain seq x y z
N MET A 1 -23.59 19.74 -5.06
CA MET A 1 -24.67 18.88 -4.51
C MET A 1 -24.16 17.45 -4.54
N MET A 2 -23.80 16.89 -3.38
CA MET A 2 -23.22 15.54 -3.27
C MET A 2 -24.36 14.51 -3.43
N ARG A 3 -24.18 13.56 -4.34
CA ARG A 3 -25.19 12.60 -4.79
C ARG A 3 -25.61 11.69 -3.61
N SER A 4 -26.91 11.59 -3.31
CA SER A 4 -27.44 10.93 -2.10
C SER A 4 -27.30 9.39 -2.10
N ASP A 5 -26.97 8.83 -3.25
CA ASP A 5 -26.67 7.43 -3.52
C ASP A 5 -25.22 7.04 -3.17
N PHE A 6 -24.34 7.99 -2.83
CA PHE A 6 -22.91 7.72 -2.62
C PHE A 6 -22.63 6.66 -1.55
N LYS A 7 -23.39 6.64 -0.45
CA LYS A 7 -23.25 5.60 0.60
C LYS A 7 -23.61 4.19 0.10
N GLN A 8 -24.59 4.11 -0.81
CA GLN A 8 -25.04 2.85 -1.38
C GLN A 8 -24.08 2.35 -2.46
N ILE A 9 -23.48 3.27 -3.21
CA ILE A 9 -22.42 2.99 -4.19
C ILE A 9 -21.13 2.53 -3.49
N ASP A 10 -20.71 3.23 -2.43
CA ASP A 10 -19.50 2.90 -1.66
C ASP A 10 -19.60 1.54 -0.95
N ALA A 11 -20.80 1.15 -0.52
CA ALA A 11 -21.07 -0.17 0.04
C ALA A 11 -21.23 -1.28 -1.03
N SER A 12 -21.33 -0.94 -2.32
CA SER A 12 -21.57 -1.92 -3.39
C SER A 12 -20.28 -2.59 -3.85
N THR A 13 -20.11 -3.86 -3.46
CA THR A 13 -19.02 -4.72 -3.95
C THR A 13 -19.04 -4.85 -5.47
N THR A 14 -20.23 -5.05 -6.07
CA THR A 14 -20.38 -5.21 -7.52
C THR A 14 -19.95 -3.99 -8.33
N TRP A 15 -20.25 -2.78 -7.83
CA TRP A 15 -19.80 -1.55 -8.48
C TRP A 15 -18.28 -1.42 -8.40
N ARG A 16 -17.69 -1.73 -7.24
CA ARG A 16 -16.23 -1.66 -7.04
C ARG A 16 -15.50 -2.67 -7.92
N GLU A 17 -16.00 -3.89 -8.03
CA GLU A 17 -15.46 -4.93 -8.93
C GLU A 17 -15.55 -4.51 -10.39
N HIS A 18 -16.67 -3.92 -10.81
CA HIS A 18 -16.82 -3.38 -12.15
C HIS A 18 -15.80 -2.25 -12.42
N MET A 19 -15.67 -1.28 -11.51
CA MET A 19 -14.69 -0.19 -11.63
C MET A 19 -13.25 -0.70 -11.67
N LEU A 20 -12.93 -1.76 -10.93
CA LEU A 20 -11.62 -2.42 -11.02
C LEU A 20 -11.39 -3.03 -12.40
N GLY A 21 -12.39 -3.71 -12.97
CA GLY A 21 -12.30 -4.26 -14.32
C GLY A 21 -12.06 -3.19 -15.38
N GLU A 22 -12.78 -2.06 -15.28
CA GLU A 22 -12.55 -0.90 -16.16
C GLU A 22 -11.15 -0.31 -15.99
N LEU A 23 -10.67 -0.21 -14.75
CA LEU A 23 -9.33 0.30 -14.45
C LEU A 23 -8.21 -0.62 -14.99
N ASP A 24 -8.39 -1.94 -14.88
CA ASP A 24 -7.45 -2.94 -15.42
C ASP A 24 -7.44 -2.93 -16.96
N SER A 25 -8.61 -2.79 -17.58
CA SER A 25 -8.75 -2.61 -19.04
C SER A 25 -8.04 -1.34 -19.51
N TRP A 26 -8.31 -0.20 -18.86
CA TRP A 26 -7.67 1.08 -19.14
C TRP A 26 -6.13 0.98 -19.03
N ARG A 27 -5.62 0.37 -17.96
CA ARG A 27 -4.16 0.20 -17.78
C ARG A 27 -3.57 -0.65 -18.89
N SER A 28 -4.25 -1.73 -19.30
CA SER A 28 -3.78 -2.64 -20.34
C SER A 28 -3.74 -1.96 -21.70
N GLN A 29 -4.75 -1.16 -22.03
CA GLN A 29 -4.79 -0.37 -23.27
C GLN A 29 -3.70 0.70 -23.30
N LEU A 30 -3.52 1.45 -22.21
CA LEU A 30 -2.50 2.50 -22.15
C LEU A 30 -1.08 1.95 -22.17
N ARG A 31 -0.83 0.76 -21.61
CA ARG A 31 0.49 0.12 -21.71
C ARG A 31 0.93 -0.17 -23.14
N LEU A 32 -0.02 -0.44 -24.04
CA LEU A 32 0.29 -0.63 -25.47
C LEU A 32 0.67 0.68 -26.15
N LEU A 33 0.21 1.81 -25.60
CA LEU A 33 0.44 3.15 -26.14
C LEU A 33 1.55 3.92 -25.38
N SER A 34 1.96 3.43 -24.21
CA SER A 34 2.97 4.08 -23.39
C SER A 34 4.35 3.91 -24.00
N ASP A 35 5.02 5.03 -24.26
CA ASP A 35 6.41 5.01 -24.68
C ASP A 35 7.31 4.78 -23.45
N ILE A 36 8.03 3.65 -23.47
CA ILE A 36 8.95 3.21 -22.41
C ILE A 36 10.09 4.22 -22.18
N ALA A 37 10.49 4.96 -23.22
CA ALA A 37 11.53 5.97 -23.16
C ALA A 37 11.01 7.36 -22.75
N SER A 38 9.69 7.56 -22.79
CA SER A 38 9.09 8.85 -22.48
C SER A 38 9.19 9.19 -20.99
N LYS A 39 9.46 10.46 -20.71
CA LYS A 39 9.38 11.06 -19.37
C LYS A 39 8.08 11.82 -19.14
N SER A 40 7.14 11.70 -20.09
CA SER A 40 5.82 12.36 -20.08
C SER A 40 4.82 11.59 -19.20
N TYR A 41 3.64 12.18 -19.02
CA TYR A 41 2.51 11.58 -18.30
C TYR A 41 1.98 10.28 -18.92
N THR A 42 2.35 10.00 -20.16
CA THR A 42 2.05 8.74 -20.87
C THR A 42 3.06 7.62 -20.60
N SER A 43 4.10 7.88 -19.80
CA SER A 43 5.07 6.85 -19.40
C SER A 43 4.41 5.77 -18.54
N ASP A 44 4.87 4.52 -18.66
CA ASP A 44 4.34 3.38 -17.87
C ASP A 44 4.43 3.65 -16.35
N ARG A 45 5.43 4.42 -15.90
CA ARG A 45 5.57 4.82 -14.49
C ARG A 45 4.44 5.74 -14.04
N TRP A 46 4.10 6.76 -14.83
CA TRP A 46 3.02 7.69 -14.50
C TRP A 46 1.65 7.00 -14.55
N VAL A 47 1.40 6.22 -15.61
CA VAL A 47 0.17 5.41 -15.75
C VAL A 47 0.05 4.43 -14.58
N GLY A 48 1.14 3.76 -14.21
CA GLY A 48 1.20 2.89 -13.04
C GLY A 48 0.91 3.62 -11.73
N MET A 49 1.41 4.83 -11.56
CA MET A 49 1.15 5.63 -10.36
C MET A 49 -0.33 6.04 -10.26
N ALA A 50 -0.92 6.53 -11.37
CA ALA A 50 -2.35 6.86 -11.43
C ALA A 50 -3.26 5.66 -11.17
N TYR A 51 -2.91 4.49 -11.75
CA TYR A 51 -3.59 3.22 -11.46
C TYR A 51 -3.61 2.92 -9.96
N ASN A 52 -2.43 2.94 -9.33
CA ASN A 52 -2.31 2.57 -7.92
C ASN A 52 -3.01 3.60 -7.00
N TYR A 53 -2.98 4.91 -7.31
CA TYR A 53 -3.76 5.89 -6.56
C TYR A 53 -5.27 5.60 -6.67
N THR A 54 -5.74 5.22 -7.86
CA THR A 54 -7.15 4.85 -8.05
C THR A 54 -7.52 3.61 -7.25
N ILE A 55 -6.62 2.62 -7.14
CA ILE A 55 -6.81 1.48 -6.23
C ILE A 55 -7.01 1.95 -4.79
N LEU A 56 -6.19 2.89 -4.29
CA LEU A 56 -6.31 3.40 -2.91
C LEU A 56 -7.60 4.20 -2.68
N LEU A 57 -8.09 4.90 -3.71
CA LEU A 57 -9.39 5.58 -3.64
C LEU A 57 -10.56 4.59 -3.61
N LEU A 58 -10.49 3.53 -4.42
CA LEU A 58 -11.52 2.50 -4.47
C LEU A 58 -11.50 1.60 -3.24
N HIS A 59 -10.32 1.32 -2.68
CA HIS A 59 -10.10 0.37 -1.58
C HIS A 59 -9.56 1.06 -0.35
N GLN A 60 -10.22 2.13 0.12
CA GLN A 60 -9.77 2.79 1.34
C GLN A 60 -9.89 1.82 2.54
N PRO A 61 -8.76 1.45 3.20
CA PRO A 61 -8.79 0.44 4.24
C PRO A 61 -9.42 0.98 5.52
N THR A 62 -10.21 0.15 6.17
CA THR A 62 -10.80 0.34 7.50
C THR A 62 -10.61 -0.95 8.29
N LYS A 63 -10.75 -0.90 9.62
CA LYS A 63 -10.70 -2.11 10.46
C LYS A 63 -11.66 -3.20 10.00
N GLU A 64 -12.80 -2.83 9.43
CA GLU A 64 -13.86 -3.76 9.03
C GLU A 64 -13.61 -4.40 7.67
N ASN A 65 -12.86 -3.75 6.77
CA ASN A 65 -12.70 -4.23 5.39
C ASN A 65 -11.26 -4.64 5.05
N VAL A 66 -10.27 -4.34 5.91
CA VAL A 66 -8.87 -4.59 5.59
C VAL A 66 -8.60 -6.08 5.36
N TYR A 67 -9.27 -6.95 6.12
CA TYR A 67 -9.22 -8.41 5.98
C TYR A 67 -10.10 -8.96 4.85
N THR A 68 -11.01 -8.17 4.28
CA THR A 68 -11.86 -8.57 3.14
C THR A 68 -11.19 -8.27 1.80
N GLY A 69 -9.85 -8.30 1.75
CA GLY A 69 -9.05 -8.06 0.54
C GLY A 69 -8.72 -6.60 0.24
N PHE A 70 -9.18 -5.63 1.05
CA PHE A 70 -8.76 -4.22 0.87
C PHE A 70 -7.29 -4.04 1.19
N GLY A 71 -6.79 -4.70 2.22
CA GLY A 71 -5.38 -4.73 2.56
C GLY A 71 -4.52 -5.30 1.43
N ASP A 72 -4.97 -6.41 0.83
CA ASP A 72 -4.27 -7.10 -0.27
C ASP A 72 -4.10 -6.24 -1.51
N ARG A 73 -5.01 -5.28 -1.75
CA ARG A 73 -4.90 -4.32 -2.84
C ARG A 73 -4.16 -3.05 -2.43
N SER A 74 -4.38 -2.57 -1.21
CA SER A 74 -3.80 -1.33 -0.72
C SER A 74 -2.31 -1.43 -0.46
N VAL A 75 -1.83 -2.54 0.13
CA VAL A 75 -0.42 -2.71 0.47
C VAL A 75 0.48 -2.67 -0.78
N PRO A 76 0.24 -3.48 -1.83
CA PRO A 76 1.04 -3.41 -3.04
C PRO A 76 0.91 -2.05 -3.74
N ALA A 77 -0.28 -1.45 -3.77
CA ALA A 77 -0.48 -0.13 -4.37
C ALA A 77 0.35 0.95 -3.67
N CYS A 78 0.33 0.99 -2.33
CA CYS A 78 1.16 1.91 -1.56
C CYS A 78 2.66 1.71 -1.81
N VAL A 79 3.13 0.45 -1.83
CA VAL A 79 4.53 0.13 -2.11
C VAL A 79 4.94 0.63 -3.49
N GLN A 80 4.14 0.33 -4.52
CA GLN A 80 4.42 0.74 -5.90
C GLN A 80 4.43 2.27 -6.06
N ILE A 81 3.49 2.98 -5.43
CA ILE A 81 3.47 4.45 -5.44
C ILE A 81 4.73 5.02 -4.79
N ALA A 82 5.06 4.57 -3.58
CA ALA A 82 6.21 5.10 -2.84
C ALA A 82 7.53 4.86 -3.57
N MET A 83 7.70 3.68 -4.17
CA MET A 83 8.91 3.32 -4.92
C MET A 83 9.00 4.05 -6.26
N THR A 84 7.88 4.20 -6.97
CA THR A 84 7.82 4.99 -8.22
C THR A 84 8.14 6.45 -7.94
N PHE A 85 7.55 7.02 -6.89
CA PHE A 85 7.81 8.38 -6.47
C PHE A 85 9.27 8.62 -6.08
N ARG A 86 9.88 7.69 -5.33
CA ARG A 86 11.32 7.73 -5.02
C ARG A 86 12.18 7.75 -6.28
N THR A 87 11.74 7.07 -7.34
CA THR A 87 12.45 7.06 -8.62
C THR A 87 12.34 8.42 -9.31
N PHE A 88 11.15 9.03 -9.35
CA PHE A 88 10.97 10.39 -9.86
C PHE A 88 11.79 11.44 -9.07
N GLN A 89 11.91 11.28 -7.75
CA GLN A 89 12.78 12.13 -6.92
C GLN A 89 14.25 12.02 -7.33
N LYS A 90 14.76 10.80 -7.54
CA LYS A 90 16.14 10.58 -8.01
C LYS A 90 16.38 11.16 -9.39
N ASP A 91 15.39 11.08 -10.27
CA ASP A 91 15.44 11.60 -11.64
C ASP A 91 15.29 13.13 -11.71
N ARG A 92 15.17 13.83 -10.57
CA ARG A 92 15.07 15.29 -10.42
C ARG A 92 13.92 15.94 -11.20
N GLN A 93 12.77 15.28 -11.26
CA GLN A 93 11.56 15.83 -11.91
C GLN A 93 10.81 16.83 -11.00
N THR A 94 11.49 17.88 -10.52
CA THR A 94 11.11 18.76 -9.39
C THR A 94 9.70 19.36 -9.46
N ALA A 95 9.25 19.86 -10.61
CA ALA A 95 7.93 20.49 -10.73
C ALA A 95 6.77 19.49 -10.62
N GLN A 96 6.98 18.25 -11.06
CA GLN A 96 5.99 17.16 -11.03
C GLN A 96 5.85 16.50 -9.65
N LEU A 97 6.77 16.79 -8.72
CA LEU A 97 6.89 16.08 -7.45
C LEU A 97 6.05 16.71 -6.32
N TRP A 98 5.65 17.98 -6.40
CA TRP A 98 4.99 18.66 -5.27
C TRP A 98 3.66 18.03 -4.85
N PRO A 99 2.70 17.75 -5.76
CA PRO A 99 1.50 17.00 -5.40
C PRO A 99 1.82 15.59 -4.90
N GLY A 100 2.85 14.97 -5.49
CA GLY A 100 3.32 13.65 -5.09
C GLY A 100 3.99 13.61 -3.71
N LEU A 101 4.58 14.71 -3.23
CA LEU A 101 5.14 14.84 -1.88
C LEU A 101 4.01 14.85 -0.84
N LEU A 102 2.95 15.62 -1.10
CA LEU A 102 1.79 15.71 -0.20
C LEU A 102 1.05 14.37 -0.12
N SER A 103 0.95 13.65 -1.23
CA SER A 103 0.33 12.33 -1.26
C SER A 103 1.16 11.25 -0.55
N GLN A 104 2.48 11.43 -0.36
CA GLN A 104 3.30 10.46 0.39
C GLN A 104 2.84 10.29 1.84
N VAL A 105 2.28 11.32 2.47
CA VAL A 105 1.66 11.19 3.80
C VAL A 105 0.54 10.15 3.73
N ALA A 106 -0.39 10.33 2.80
CA ALA A 106 -1.54 9.45 2.68
C ALA A 106 -1.12 8.01 2.36
N VAL A 107 -0.17 7.83 1.43
CA VAL A 107 0.37 6.53 1.04
C VAL A 107 1.06 5.83 2.21
N GLY A 108 1.96 6.53 2.91
CA GLY A 108 2.69 5.99 4.04
C GLY A 108 1.77 5.62 5.21
N ILE A 109 0.85 6.50 5.58
CA ILE A 109 -0.13 6.24 6.65
C ILE A 109 -1.06 5.08 6.27
N THR A 110 -1.53 5.01 5.02
CA THR A 110 -2.37 3.91 4.55
C THR A 110 -1.63 2.58 4.64
N LEU A 111 -0.35 2.57 4.25
CA LEU A 111 0.50 1.37 4.35
C LEU A 111 0.65 0.92 5.79
N LEU A 112 1.06 1.81 6.70
CA LEU A 112 1.17 1.52 8.14
C LEU A 112 -0.16 1.06 8.72
N TYR A 113 -1.26 1.72 8.37
CA TYR A 113 -2.58 1.36 8.85
C TYR A 113 -3.00 -0.04 8.40
N CYS A 114 -2.66 -0.47 7.18
CA CYS A 114 -2.93 -1.84 6.75
C CYS A 114 -2.23 -2.86 7.66
N PHE A 115 -0.96 -2.62 8.02
CA PHE A 115 -0.24 -3.49 8.96
C PHE A 115 -0.82 -3.41 10.38
N TRP A 116 -1.13 -2.21 10.86
CA TRP A 116 -1.73 -2.00 12.17
C TRP A 116 -3.09 -2.68 12.30
N ALA A 117 -3.96 -2.56 11.28
CA ALA A 117 -5.34 -3.04 11.33
C ALA A 117 -5.48 -4.53 10.98
N THR A 118 -4.44 -5.16 10.42
CA THR A 118 -4.50 -6.57 9.98
C THR A 118 -3.69 -7.45 10.93
N PRO A 119 -4.33 -8.30 11.74
CA PRO A 119 -3.63 -9.23 12.59
C PRO A 119 -2.65 -10.09 11.77
N PRO A 120 -1.47 -10.46 12.31
CA PRO A 120 -0.45 -11.19 11.58
C PRO A 120 -0.95 -12.48 10.89
N GLN A 121 -1.90 -13.21 11.50
CA GLN A 121 -2.46 -14.43 10.90
C GLN A 121 -3.29 -14.19 9.63
N TYR A 122 -3.83 -12.99 9.44
CA TYR A 122 -4.64 -12.62 8.29
C TYR A 122 -3.83 -11.87 7.22
N GLN A 123 -2.54 -11.61 7.47
CA GLN A 123 -1.66 -10.98 6.51
C GLN A 123 -1.28 -11.98 5.40
N THR A 124 -1.77 -11.71 4.20
CA THR A 124 -1.53 -12.53 3.01
C THR A 124 -0.11 -12.31 2.45
N VAL A 125 0.18 -12.93 1.30
CA VAL A 125 1.44 -12.71 0.56
C VAL A 125 1.67 -11.23 0.20
N ALA A 126 0.61 -10.43 0.06
CA ALA A 126 0.71 -9.01 -0.26
C ALA A 126 1.52 -8.21 0.79
N TYR A 127 1.42 -8.60 2.06
CA TYR A 127 2.11 -7.97 3.18
C TYR A 127 3.59 -8.39 3.31
N ARG A 128 3.98 -9.48 2.63
CA ARG A 128 5.32 -10.07 2.74
C ARG A 128 6.28 -9.55 1.67
N SER A 129 5.92 -8.47 0.98
CA SER A 129 6.81 -7.84 0.01
C SER A 129 8.06 -7.31 0.70
N ARG A 130 9.24 -7.70 0.19
CA ARG A 130 10.55 -7.23 0.66
C ARG A 130 10.75 -5.72 0.45
N GLU A 131 9.91 -5.10 -0.37
CA GLU A 131 9.98 -3.68 -0.68
C GLU A 131 9.27 -2.81 0.37
N VAL A 132 8.45 -3.38 1.27
CA VAL A 132 7.70 -2.64 2.29
C VAL A 132 8.60 -1.71 3.13
N PRO A 133 9.73 -2.17 3.71
CA PRO A 133 10.63 -1.28 4.45
C PRO A 133 11.25 -0.19 3.56
N GLY A 134 11.48 -0.51 2.28
CA GLY A 134 11.98 0.45 1.28
C GLY A 134 10.95 1.54 0.98
N ALA A 135 9.68 1.17 0.84
CA ALA A 135 8.56 2.07 0.63
C ALA A 135 8.34 3.00 1.82
N LEU A 136 8.32 2.47 3.05
CA LEU A 136 8.19 3.29 4.26
C LEU A 136 9.34 4.30 4.39
N ARG A 137 10.58 3.86 4.11
CA ARG A 137 11.74 4.76 4.09
C ARG A 137 11.62 5.83 2.99
N ALA A 138 11.05 5.48 1.84
CA ALA A 138 10.78 6.45 0.77
C ALA A 138 9.79 7.52 1.23
N CYS A 139 8.70 7.12 1.89
CA CYS A 139 7.74 8.07 2.47
C CYS A 139 8.42 8.96 3.53
N SER A 140 9.16 8.40 4.50
CA SER A 140 9.90 9.20 5.50
C SER A 140 10.85 10.20 4.84
N THR A 141 11.62 9.79 3.83
CA THR A 141 12.52 10.69 3.08
C THR A 141 11.75 11.82 2.41
N ALA A 142 10.62 11.52 1.77
CA ALA A 142 9.78 12.53 1.12
C ALA A 142 9.20 13.53 2.11
N LEU A 143 8.77 13.07 3.29
CA LEU A 143 8.26 13.95 4.35
C LEU A 143 9.37 14.80 4.97
N ALA A 144 10.58 14.28 5.09
CA ALA A 144 11.74 15.08 5.50
C ALA A 144 12.02 16.21 4.51
N ILE A 145 12.05 15.91 3.20
CA ILE A 145 12.21 16.93 2.14
C ILE A 145 11.08 17.97 2.20
N LEU A 146 9.84 17.52 2.43
CA LEU A 146 8.68 18.39 2.57
C LEU A 146 8.84 19.35 3.77
N ALA A 147 9.22 18.82 4.94
CA ALA A 147 9.42 19.58 6.17
C ALA A 147 10.60 20.56 6.09
N GLU A 148 11.68 20.20 5.39
CA GLU A 148 12.82 21.10 5.13
C GLU A 148 12.42 22.32 4.30
N ARG A 149 11.45 22.16 3.38
CA ARG A 149 10.96 23.24 2.52
C ARG A 149 9.82 24.02 3.16
N TRP A 150 8.97 23.35 3.92
CA TRP A 150 7.80 23.90 4.60
C TRP A 150 7.77 23.42 6.04
N VAL A 151 8.25 24.27 6.95
CA VAL A 151 8.33 23.99 8.39
C VAL A 151 6.97 23.58 8.97
N GLN A 152 5.86 24.09 8.41
CA GLN A 152 4.50 23.71 8.81
C GLN A 152 4.20 22.22 8.58
N ALA A 153 4.96 21.52 7.74
CA ALA A 153 4.82 20.10 7.48
C ALA A 153 5.62 19.21 8.45
N GLU A 154 6.42 19.77 9.37
CA GLU A 154 7.14 19.00 10.40
C GLU A 154 6.24 18.03 11.18
N PRO A 155 5.02 18.42 11.63
CA PRO A 155 4.13 17.49 12.32
C PRO A 155 3.77 16.25 11.49
N LEU A 156 3.71 16.36 10.15
CA LEU A 156 3.44 15.23 9.27
C LEU A 156 4.58 14.21 9.29
N ARG A 157 5.83 14.70 9.18
CA ARG A 157 7.04 13.88 9.24
C ARG A 157 7.13 13.20 10.59
N ASP A 158 7.04 13.96 11.68
CA ASP A 158 7.30 13.45 13.01
C ASP A 158 6.26 12.42 13.43
N VAL A 159 4.97 12.66 13.15
CA VAL A 159 3.90 11.68 13.43
C VAL A 159 4.07 10.43 12.58
N PHE A 160 4.45 10.56 11.31
CA PHE A 160 4.73 9.40 10.47
C PHE A 160 5.89 8.57 11.01
N ASP A 161 7.00 9.19 11.40
CA ASP A 161 8.17 8.48 11.93
C ASP A 161 7.87 7.78 13.26
N VAL A 162 7.08 8.41 14.14
CA VAL A 162 6.59 7.79 15.38
C VAL A 162 5.73 6.57 15.07
N LEU A 163 4.75 6.69 14.16
CA LEU A 163 3.91 5.57 13.76
C LEU A 163 4.71 4.43 13.10
N ALA A 164 5.68 4.77 12.23
CA ALA A 164 6.52 3.79 11.56
C ALA A 164 7.39 2.98 12.52
N LYS A 165 7.75 3.56 13.68
CA LYS A 165 8.45 2.87 14.76
C LYS A 165 7.53 1.97 15.58
N GLU A 166 6.30 2.40 15.84
CA GLU A 166 5.37 1.73 16.75
C GLU A 166 4.55 0.62 16.09
N VAL A 167 4.31 0.69 14.78
CA VAL A 167 3.51 -0.30 14.05
C VAL A 167 4.38 -1.52 13.71
N PRO A 168 4.03 -2.74 14.20
CA PRO A 168 4.77 -3.95 13.88
C PRO A 168 4.65 -4.30 12.40
N LEU A 169 5.79 -4.58 11.76
CA LEU A 169 5.83 -5.08 10.39
C LEU A 169 6.05 -6.59 10.41
N HIS A 170 5.71 -7.25 9.29
CA HIS A 170 5.96 -8.68 9.15
C HIS A 170 7.47 -8.99 9.33
N GLY A 171 7.78 -9.94 10.20
CA GLY A 171 9.15 -10.44 10.41
C GLY A 171 10.06 -9.58 11.30
N THR A 172 9.54 -8.54 11.97
CA THR A 172 10.33 -7.69 12.89
C THR A 172 10.14 -8.02 14.37
N ALA A 173 9.24 -8.94 14.72
CA ALA A 173 8.97 -9.31 16.11
C ALA A 173 9.91 -10.44 16.57
N GLU A 174 11.01 -10.07 17.23
CA GLU A 174 11.83 -10.97 18.07
C GLU A 174 11.39 -10.94 19.55
N GLU A 175 10.36 -10.16 19.90
CA GLU A 175 9.86 -10.05 21.27
C GLU A 175 8.91 -11.20 21.64
N ASP A 176 9.07 -11.75 22.85
CA ASP A 176 8.30 -12.89 23.37
C ASP A 176 6.78 -12.62 23.44
N LEU A 177 6.35 -11.36 23.46
CA LEU A 177 4.94 -10.96 23.34
C LEU A 177 4.76 -9.73 22.44
N PRO A 178 3.87 -9.77 21.44
CA PRO A 178 3.58 -8.62 20.60
C PRO A 178 2.90 -7.49 21.41
N PRO A 179 3.25 -6.21 21.16
CA PRO A 179 2.66 -5.08 21.85
C PRO A 179 1.13 -5.06 21.67
N ARG A 180 0.41 -4.60 22.71
CA ARG A 180 -1.07 -4.55 22.68
C ARG A 180 -1.61 -3.31 21.98
N ARG A 181 -0.86 -2.22 22.03
CA ARG A 181 -1.13 -0.93 21.41
C ARG A 181 0.20 -0.19 21.24
N ILE A 182 0.19 0.92 20.51
CA ILE A 182 1.34 1.82 20.47
C ILE A 182 1.64 2.36 21.89
N SER A 183 2.89 2.72 22.17
CA SER A 183 3.31 3.20 23.48
C SER A 183 2.50 4.42 23.94
N ALA A 184 2.26 4.53 25.24
CA ALA A 184 1.45 5.63 25.80
C ALA A 184 2.08 7.02 25.54
N GLU A 185 3.41 7.08 25.49
CA GLU A 185 4.16 8.27 25.13
C GLU A 185 3.90 8.67 23.67
N SER A 186 4.07 7.74 22.72
CA SER A 186 3.79 7.97 21.31
C SER A 186 2.32 8.32 21.06
N ALA A 187 1.38 7.64 21.71
CA ALA A 187 -0.05 7.95 21.63
C ALA A 187 -0.36 9.38 22.10
N SER A 188 0.19 9.79 23.24
CA SER A 188 -0.01 11.15 23.78
C SER A 188 0.59 12.21 22.86
N TYR A 189 1.79 11.95 22.31
CA TYR A 189 2.43 12.83 21.35
C TYR A 189 1.59 13.00 20.08
N ILE A 190 1.16 11.89 19.46
CA ILE A 190 0.34 11.94 18.23
C ILE A 190 -0.97 12.69 18.49
N GLN A 191 -1.63 12.42 19.62
CA GLN A 191 -2.87 13.11 20.01
C GLN A 191 -2.67 14.62 20.16
N ALA A 192 -1.54 15.05 20.74
CA ALA A 192 -1.21 16.48 20.85
C ALA A 192 -0.98 17.15 19.48
N GLN A 193 -0.49 16.40 18.48
CA GLN A 193 -0.28 16.90 17.11
C GLN A 193 -1.56 16.90 16.25
N MET A 194 -2.60 16.16 16.61
CA MET A 194 -3.84 16.03 15.81
C MET A 194 -4.49 17.35 15.35
N PRO A 195 -4.53 18.43 16.16
CA PRO A 195 -5.08 19.71 15.70
C PRO A 195 -4.29 20.30 14.51
N LEU A 196 -2.96 20.22 14.56
CA LEU A 196 -2.09 20.68 13.48
C LEU A 196 -2.27 19.81 12.24
N LEU A 197 -2.27 18.48 12.40
CA LEU A 197 -2.52 17.55 11.29
C LEU A 197 -3.87 17.82 10.61
N THR A 198 -4.90 18.17 11.37
CA THR A 198 -6.24 18.47 10.82
C THR A 198 -6.26 19.76 10.00
N SER A 199 -5.35 20.71 10.28
CA SER A 199 -5.20 21.93 9.47
C SER A 199 -4.45 21.69 8.15
N ILE A 200 -3.65 20.62 8.06
CA ILE A 200 -2.79 20.34 6.90
C ILE A 200 -3.38 19.23 6.01
N ILE A 201 -3.88 18.15 6.61
CA ILE A 201 -4.38 16.97 5.90
C ILE A 201 -5.86 17.17 5.55
N ILE A 202 -6.14 17.32 4.26
CA ILE A 202 -7.52 17.40 3.74
C ILE A 202 -8.21 16.02 3.76
N HIS A 203 -7.44 14.94 3.58
CA HIS A 203 -7.98 13.59 3.45
C HIS A 203 -8.48 13.02 4.80
N ARG A 204 -9.79 13.08 5.02
CA ARG A 204 -10.44 12.61 6.27
C ARG A 204 -10.13 11.15 6.61
N GLY A 205 -9.98 10.29 5.59
CA GLY A 205 -9.61 8.89 5.79
C GLY A 205 -8.24 8.74 6.46
N VAL A 206 -7.28 9.60 6.12
CA VAL A 206 -5.91 9.55 6.68
C VAL A 206 -5.92 10.01 8.13
N LEU A 207 -6.62 11.12 8.43
CA LEU A 207 -6.80 11.58 9.81
C LEU A 207 -7.50 10.54 10.70
N ARG A 208 -8.48 9.82 10.15
CA ARG A 208 -9.13 8.70 10.84
C ARG A 208 -8.12 7.60 11.15
N MET A 209 -7.34 7.16 10.15
CA MET A 209 -6.32 6.12 10.33
C MET A 209 -5.30 6.48 11.42
N ILE A 210 -4.79 7.72 11.42
CA ILE A 210 -3.85 8.21 12.46
C ILE A 210 -4.51 8.16 13.85
N ARG A 211 -5.75 8.63 13.96
CA ARG A 211 -6.48 8.64 15.22
C ARG A 211 -6.69 7.22 15.76
N GLU A 212 -7.19 6.31 14.92
CA GLU A 212 -7.43 4.92 15.31
C GLU A 212 -6.13 4.26 15.81
N MET A 213 -5.02 4.40 15.06
CA MET A 213 -3.70 3.89 15.49
C MET A 213 -3.25 4.47 16.84
N ALA A 214 -3.59 5.74 17.12
CA ALA A 214 -3.17 6.43 18.34
C ALA A 214 -4.05 6.17 19.57
N THR A 215 -5.27 5.65 19.38
CA THR A 215 -6.25 5.52 20.48
C THR A 215 -6.70 4.09 20.75
N GLU A 216 -6.50 3.18 19.80
CA GLU A 216 -7.06 1.83 19.86
C GLU A 216 -5.99 0.74 20.00
N ASP A 217 -6.43 -0.45 20.41
CA ASP A 217 -5.58 -1.65 20.48
C ASP A 217 -5.32 -2.21 19.07
N PHE A 218 -4.15 -2.86 18.90
CA PHE A 218 -3.92 -3.68 17.71
C PHE A 218 -4.98 -4.78 17.65
N PRO A 219 -5.63 -5.01 16.48
CA PRO A 219 -6.55 -6.12 16.31
C PRO A 219 -5.85 -7.47 16.53
N ARG A 220 -6.51 -8.37 17.28
CA ARG A 220 -6.01 -9.72 17.60
C ARG A 220 -6.95 -10.80 17.05
N SER A 221 -6.47 -12.05 16.93
CA SER A 221 -7.39 -13.19 16.74
C SER A 221 -8.26 -13.37 17.98
N LEU A 222 -9.46 -13.89 17.77
CA LEU A 222 -10.30 -14.39 18.86
C LEU A 222 -9.54 -15.43 19.72
N ASP A 223 -8.73 -16.29 19.10
CA ASP A 223 -7.95 -17.31 19.78
C ASP A 223 -6.92 -16.73 20.78
N GLU A 224 -6.27 -15.60 20.44
CA GLU A 224 -5.37 -14.89 21.35
C GLU A 224 -6.10 -14.17 22.50
N GLU A 225 -7.33 -13.69 22.27
CA GLU A 225 -8.17 -13.11 23.33
C GLU A 225 -8.59 -14.14 24.37
N PHE A 226 -8.83 -15.40 23.97
CA PHE A 226 -9.16 -16.49 24.89
C PHE A 226 -7.96 -16.95 25.72
N HIS A 227 -6.77 -17.05 25.11
CA HIS A 227 -5.56 -17.48 25.83
C HIS A 227 -5.07 -16.45 26.87
N HIS A 228 -5.30 -15.16 26.67
CA HIS A 228 -4.94 -14.12 27.65
C HIS A 228 -5.95 -13.91 28.79
N ARG A 229 -7.16 -14.50 28.71
CA ARG A 229 -8.18 -14.40 29.77
C ARG A 229 -8.12 -15.53 30.79
N LEU A 230 -7.35 -16.58 30.56
CA LEU A 230 -7.11 -17.63 31.55
C LEU A 230 -5.98 -17.17 32.49
N PRO A 231 -6.22 -17.07 33.81
CA PRO A 231 -5.14 -16.85 34.76
C PRO A 231 -4.14 -17.98 34.60
N ALA A 232 -2.85 -17.66 34.54
CA ALA A 232 -1.79 -18.65 34.63
C ALA A 232 -1.90 -19.37 35.98
N SER A 233 -2.64 -20.47 36.02
CA SER A 233 -2.62 -21.39 37.14
C SER A 233 -1.27 -22.08 37.11
N HIS A 234 -0.38 -21.66 38.00
CA HIS A 234 0.68 -22.50 38.50
C HIS A 234 0.09 -23.85 38.91
N ASP A 235 0.45 -24.91 38.20
CA ASP A 235 0.89 -26.12 38.89
C ASP A 235 1.85 -26.93 38.00
N ARG A 236 3.11 -26.88 38.41
CA ARG A 236 4.17 -27.73 37.93
C ARG A 236 4.31 -28.85 38.96
N THR A 237 3.84 -30.04 38.65
CA THR A 237 4.27 -31.25 39.37
C THR A 237 4.30 -32.46 38.45
N MET A 238 5.53 -32.78 38.03
CA MET A 238 6.12 -34.12 37.94
C MET A 238 5.21 -35.31 37.56
N LEU A 239 5.33 -35.75 36.30
CA LEU A 239 5.40 -37.16 35.88
C LEU A 239 5.99 -37.12 34.46
N GLY A 240 7.18 -37.61 34.17
CA GLY A 240 7.63 -38.99 34.35
C GLY A 240 8.04 -39.48 32.95
N SER A 241 9.36 -39.55 32.73
CA SER A 241 10.01 -40.08 31.53
C SER A 241 9.50 -41.47 31.13
N LEU A 242 9.25 -41.67 29.83
CA LEU A 242 9.21 -42.94 29.07
C LEU A 242 8.85 -42.52 27.63
N GLY A 243 9.49 -42.90 26.53
CA GLY A 243 10.63 -43.74 26.23
C GLY A 243 10.80 -43.65 24.71
N SER A 244 12.03 -43.78 24.24
CA SER A 244 12.38 -43.99 22.83
C SER A 244 11.60 -45.17 22.21
N HIS A 245 11.21 -45.08 20.93
CA HIS A 245 11.61 -45.98 19.83
C HIS A 245 10.57 -46.01 18.67
N MET A 246 11.10 -46.28 17.47
CA MET A 246 10.48 -46.78 16.22
C MET A 246 10.03 -45.79 15.14
N CYS A 247 10.86 -45.74 14.10
CA CYS A 247 10.48 -45.59 12.69
C CYS A 247 9.33 -46.53 12.30
N SER A 248 8.50 -46.08 11.35
CA SER A 248 8.16 -46.90 10.18
C SER A 248 7.68 -46.02 9.02
N ASP A 249 8.11 -46.44 7.85
CA ASP A 249 7.87 -45.92 6.52
C ASP A 249 6.38 -45.85 6.14
N GLU A 250 6.03 -44.86 5.32
CA GLU A 250 5.34 -45.03 4.02
C GLU A 250 4.75 -43.68 3.53
N CYS A 251 5.55 -42.97 2.73
CA CYS A 251 5.08 -41.91 1.84
C CYS A 251 5.12 -42.44 0.39
N PRO A 252 3.99 -42.51 -0.33
CA PRO A 252 4.05 -42.71 -1.77
C PRO A 252 3.20 -41.66 -2.50
N PHE A 253 3.80 -40.51 -2.86
CA PHE A 253 3.24 -39.64 -3.91
C PHE A 253 4.37 -38.90 -4.66
N PHE A 254 5.31 -39.66 -5.21
CA PHE A 254 6.09 -39.24 -6.38
C PHE A 254 5.98 -40.35 -7.41
N HIS A 255 5.21 -40.10 -8.46
CA HIS A 255 5.40 -40.78 -9.74
C HIS A 255 5.39 -39.74 -10.86
N GLU A 256 6.60 -39.42 -11.30
CA GLU A 256 6.92 -38.85 -12.60
C GLU A 256 6.77 -39.95 -13.67
N PRO A 257 6.41 -39.57 -14.91
CA PRO A 257 7.14 -40.16 -16.03
C PRO A 257 7.52 -39.12 -17.10
N THR A 258 8.84 -38.98 -17.29
CA THR A 258 9.57 -39.02 -18.56
C THR A 258 8.93 -38.50 -19.84
N HIS A 259 9.58 -37.44 -20.38
CA HIS A 259 9.54 -36.99 -21.77
C HIS A 259 9.97 -38.06 -22.80
N PRO A 260 9.57 -37.87 -24.07
CA PRO A 260 10.59 -37.66 -25.12
C PRO A 260 10.24 -36.51 -26.08
N GLY A 261 11.26 -35.78 -26.54
CA GLY A 261 11.12 -34.57 -27.35
C GLY A 261 11.14 -34.75 -28.87
N SER A 262 10.97 -33.65 -29.62
CA SER A 262 11.66 -33.37 -30.89
C SER A 262 11.36 -31.96 -31.46
N LYS A 263 12.45 -31.21 -31.71
CA LYS A 263 12.84 -30.22 -32.74
C LYS A 263 11.83 -29.52 -33.70
N ALA A 264 12.10 -28.21 -33.90
CA ALA A 264 12.36 -27.45 -35.16
C ALA A 264 11.35 -26.39 -35.69
N GLY A 265 11.93 -25.25 -36.16
CA GLY A 265 11.41 -24.30 -37.17
C GLY A 265 10.98 -22.92 -36.60
N VAL A 266 11.80 -21.85 -36.59
CA VAL A 266 12.18 -20.90 -37.68
C VAL A 266 11.00 -20.35 -38.49
N GLY A 267 10.80 -19.02 -38.43
CA GLY A 267 9.85 -18.29 -39.28
C GLY A 267 9.74 -16.79 -38.96
N THR A 268 10.75 -16.03 -39.39
CA THR A 268 10.78 -14.55 -39.49
C THR A 268 9.67 -14.04 -40.41
N GLN A 269 8.92 -12.99 -40.04
CA GLN A 269 8.39 -12.03 -41.02
C GLN A 269 8.39 -10.59 -40.50
N THR A 270 9.12 -9.79 -41.25
CA THR A 270 9.33 -8.35 -41.23
C THR A 270 8.24 -7.68 -42.05
N PHE A 271 7.63 -6.59 -41.57
CA PHE A 271 6.96 -5.62 -42.45
C PHE A 271 7.05 -4.20 -41.86
N SER A 272 7.67 -3.33 -42.66
CA SER A 272 7.63 -1.86 -42.66
C SER A 272 7.89 -1.45 -44.13
N PRO A 273 7.68 -0.19 -44.56
CA PRO A 273 6.82 0.89 -44.06
C PRO A 273 5.93 1.48 -45.18
N LEU A 274 5.00 2.37 -44.85
CA LEU A 274 4.55 3.39 -45.81
C LEU A 274 4.39 4.75 -45.12
N GLU A 275 5.20 5.68 -45.59
CA GLU A 275 5.27 7.12 -45.30
C GLU A 275 3.96 7.83 -45.66
N ASN A 276 3.47 8.76 -44.83
CA ASN A 276 3.47 10.24 -45.00
C ASN A 276 1.99 10.69 -44.99
N GLU A 277 1.51 11.82 -44.47
CA GLU A 277 2.10 13.05 -43.96
C GLU A 277 0.98 13.82 -43.21
N ILE A 278 1.36 14.49 -42.11
CA ILE A 278 0.96 15.83 -41.67
C ILE A 278 -0.52 16.11 -41.32
N GLY A 279 -0.71 16.41 -40.03
CA GLY A 279 -1.86 17.12 -39.49
C GLY A 279 -1.57 17.65 -38.08
N SER A 280 -0.55 18.51 -37.96
CA SER A 280 -0.21 19.28 -36.76
C SER A 280 -1.38 20.14 -36.30
N ALA A 281 -1.99 19.82 -35.15
CA ALA A 281 -2.95 20.70 -34.47
C ALA A 281 -3.24 20.26 -33.02
N TYR A 282 -2.23 20.20 -32.14
CA TYR A 282 -2.47 20.26 -30.69
C TYR A 282 -1.34 21.02 -30.01
N GLY A 283 -1.37 22.34 -30.16
CA GLY A 283 -0.76 23.27 -29.22
C GLY A 283 -1.88 23.97 -28.48
N VAL A 284 -2.04 23.66 -27.20
CA VAL A 284 -2.43 24.51 -26.06
C VAL A 284 -2.50 23.56 -24.86
N ASP A 285 -1.82 23.96 -23.79
CA ASP A 285 -1.69 23.27 -22.51
C ASP A 285 -3.00 22.64 -22.00
N ASP A 286 -3.11 21.32 -22.16
CA ASP A 286 -4.09 20.47 -21.46
C ASP A 286 -3.40 19.69 -20.32
N GLU A 287 -2.26 20.20 -19.85
CA GLU A 287 -1.47 19.57 -18.77
C GLU A 287 -1.88 20.05 -17.36
N THR A 288 -2.70 21.10 -17.26
CA THR A 288 -3.11 21.71 -15.98
C THR A 288 -4.40 21.10 -15.39
N LEU A 289 -5.19 20.37 -16.17
CA LEU A 289 -6.55 19.96 -15.77
C LEU A 289 -6.65 18.61 -15.03
N MET A 290 -5.59 17.79 -15.01
CA MET A 290 -5.63 16.47 -14.37
C MET A 290 -5.25 16.48 -12.87
N TYR A 291 -4.55 17.52 -12.40
CA TYR A 291 -4.16 17.66 -11.00
C TYR A 291 -5.31 18.04 -10.03
N PRO A 292 -6.25 18.93 -10.41
CA PRO A 292 -7.38 19.28 -9.54
C PRO A 292 -8.30 18.10 -9.21
N LEU A 293 -8.39 17.10 -10.08
CA LEU A 293 -9.34 15.99 -9.95
C LEU A 293 -8.92 14.95 -8.90
N PHE A 294 -7.62 14.78 -8.66
CA PHE A 294 -7.12 13.84 -7.64
C PHE A 294 -6.74 14.51 -6.32
N PHE A 295 -6.37 15.80 -6.31
CA PHE A 295 -5.83 16.47 -5.13
C PHE A 295 -6.46 17.83 -4.79
N GLY A 296 -7.49 18.26 -5.53
CA GLY A 296 -8.07 19.59 -5.40
C GLY A 296 -7.11 20.67 -5.94
N SER A 297 -7.65 21.73 -6.51
CA SER A 297 -6.86 22.92 -6.84
C SER A 297 -6.31 23.52 -5.55
N ALA A 298 -5.09 23.15 -5.18
CA ALA A 298 -4.28 23.96 -4.31
C ALA A 298 -3.72 25.09 -5.17
N GLU A 299 -4.52 26.14 -5.35
CA GLU A 299 -3.99 27.45 -5.73
C GLU A 299 -3.09 27.90 -4.57
N PHE A 300 -1.78 27.87 -4.80
CA PHE A 300 -0.77 28.54 -3.98
C PHE A 300 0.03 29.47 -4.87
#